data_AF-A0A6A4FXT8-F1
#
_entry.id   AF-A0A6A4FXT8-F1
#
_cell.length_a   1.000
_cell.length_b   1.000
_cell.length_c   1.000
_cell.angle_alpha   90.00
_cell.angle_beta   90.00
_cell.angle_gamma   90.00
#
_symmetry.space_group_name_H-M   'P 1'
#
loop_
_entity.id
_entity.type
_entity.pdbx_description
1 polymer ?
#
loop_
_entity_poly.entity_id
_entity_poly.type
_entity_poly.pdbx_seq_one_letter_code
_entity_poly.pdbx_strand_id
1 'polypeptide(L)'
;MFLVSHVDQRHIEMWVDRVDKLRSVKGHITEQEFMDFNVFLEHLDELKVAMDLVMQERGVNKDQFQRATKAAVRGSKTTKPVTPLQIDILFALFDLDNDGLLSTREFIEVMQTRKDSGFNEPRDTGVFNFFQRIKECIECIL
;
A
#
# COMPACT_ATOMS: atom_id res chain seq x y z
N MET A 1 -1.13 5.91 15.08
CA MET A 1 -0.15 6.14 13.98
C MET A 1 -0.92 6.44 12.70
N PHE A 2 -0.80 7.66 12.17
CA PHE A 2 -1.60 8.17 11.05
C PHE A 2 -1.15 7.56 9.70
N LEU A 3 -2.10 7.31 8.79
CA LEU A 3 -1.84 6.81 7.43
C LEU A 3 -0.91 7.70 6.61
N VAL A 4 -0.90 8.99 6.90
CA VAL A 4 -0.19 10.01 6.11
C VAL A 4 1.17 10.38 6.73
N SER A 5 1.56 9.80 7.87
CA SER A 5 2.78 10.25 8.57
C SER A 5 4.09 9.82 7.90
N HIS A 6 4.05 8.90 6.94
CA HIS A 6 5.22 8.34 6.23
C HIS A 6 5.30 8.80 4.77
N VAL A 7 4.46 9.76 4.37
CA VAL A 7 4.45 10.20 2.98
C VAL A 7 5.43 11.34 2.75
N ASP A 8 5.94 11.46 1.52
CA ASP A 8 6.94 12.46 1.13
C ASP A 8 6.50 13.87 1.53
N GLN A 9 7.21 14.45 2.48
CA GLN A 9 6.93 15.79 3.03
C GLN A 9 6.99 16.90 1.98
N ARG A 10 7.66 16.66 0.85
CA ARG A 10 7.73 17.62 -0.27
C ARG A 10 6.37 17.86 -0.93
N HIS A 11 5.43 16.92 -0.79
CA HIS A 11 4.10 16.99 -1.37
C HIS A 11 3.00 17.07 -0.29
N ILE A 12 3.31 17.62 0.88
CA ILE A 12 2.37 17.67 2.02
C ILE A 12 1.04 18.35 1.66
N GLU A 13 1.06 19.39 0.84
CA GLU A 13 -0.15 20.13 0.42
C GLU A 13 -1.14 19.23 -0.31
N MET A 14 -0.64 18.36 -1.22
CA MET A 14 -1.47 17.38 -1.90
C MET A 14 -2.15 16.42 -0.92
N TRP A 15 -1.46 16.02 0.15
CA TRP A 15 -2.02 15.12 1.16
C TRP A 15 -3.03 15.81 2.06
N VAL A 16 -2.86 17.11 2.34
CA VAL A 16 -3.84 17.91 3.08
C VAL A 16 -5.16 17.97 2.30
N ASP A 17 -5.11 18.27 1.00
CA ASP A 17 -6.30 18.30 0.15
C ASP A 17 -7.05 16.96 0.14
N ARG A 18 -6.32 15.85 0.21
CA ARG A 18 -6.91 14.50 0.27
C ARG A 18 -7.52 14.18 1.62
N VAL A 19 -6.89 14.62 2.71
CA VAL A 19 -7.52 14.50 4.03
C VAL A 19 -8.81 15.31 4.07
N ASP A 20 -8.89 16.45 3.38
CA ASP A 20 -10.14 17.19 3.27
C ASP A 20 -11.21 16.44 2.47
N LYS A 21 -10.86 15.61 1.49
CA LYS A 21 -11.82 14.69 0.83
C LYS A 21 -12.44 13.72 1.83
N LEU A 22 -11.75 13.31 2.88
CA LEU A 22 -12.30 12.42 3.91
C LEU A 22 -13.46 13.03 4.69
N ARG A 23 -13.59 14.36 4.74
CA ARG A 23 -14.74 15.02 5.39
C ARG A 23 -16.08 14.63 4.74
N SER A 24 -16.05 14.24 3.47
CA SER A 24 -17.23 13.78 2.74
C SER A 24 -17.63 12.33 3.07
N VAL A 25 -16.69 11.53 3.60
CA VAL A 25 -16.92 10.14 3.96
C VAL A 25 -17.62 10.09 5.32
N LYS A 26 -18.83 9.54 5.36
CA LYS A 26 -19.62 9.38 6.59
C LYS A 26 -19.31 8.04 7.24
N GLY A 27 -18.89 8.06 8.50
CA GLY A 27 -18.66 6.85 9.28
C GLY A 27 -17.63 7.06 10.38
N HIS A 28 -17.41 6.03 11.18
CA HIS A 28 -16.31 5.97 12.13
C HIS A 28 -15.64 4.61 11.99
N ILE A 29 -14.31 4.59 12.13
CA ILE A 29 -13.56 3.35 12.26
C ILE A 29 -13.43 3.06 13.74
N THR A 30 -13.87 1.88 14.18
CA THR A 30 -13.67 1.40 15.54
C THR A 30 -12.21 1.02 15.78
N GLU A 31 -11.77 0.99 17.03
CA GLU A 31 -10.41 0.57 17.37
C GLU A 31 -10.11 -0.84 16.84
N GLN A 32 -11.07 -1.77 16.96
CA GLN A 32 -10.89 -3.13 16.46
C GLN A 32 -10.70 -3.17 14.94
N GLU A 33 -11.49 -2.40 14.18
CA GLU A 33 -11.32 -2.33 12.72
C GLU A 33 -9.97 -1.73 12.33
N PHE A 34 -9.47 -0.78 13.11
CA PHE A 34 -8.13 -0.21 12.92
C PHE A 34 -7.03 -1.25 13.19
N MET A 35 -7.14 -2.01 14.28
CA MET A 35 -6.19 -3.09 14.61
C MET A 35 -6.23 -4.21 13.58
N ASP A 36 -7.43 -4.64 13.18
CA ASP A 36 -7.63 -5.67 12.15
C ASP A 36 -7.01 -5.22 10.82
N PHE A 37 -7.13 -3.94 10.46
CA PHE A 37 -6.48 -3.37 9.28
C PHE A 37 -4.95 -3.37 9.41
N ASN A 38 -4.40 -3.10 10.59
CA ASN A 38 -2.95 -3.15 10.79
C ASN A 38 -2.41 -4.59 10.62
N VAL A 39 -3.13 -5.59 11.11
CA VAL A 39 -2.80 -7.00 10.87
C VAL A 39 -2.94 -7.36 9.39
N PHE A 40 -3.93 -6.80 8.70
CA PHE A 40 -4.09 -6.96 7.26
C PHE A 40 -2.88 -6.45 6.45
N LEU A 41 -2.24 -5.36 6.86
CA LEU A 41 -1.04 -4.83 6.20
C LEU A 41 0.14 -5.82 6.21
N GLU A 42 0.13 -6.82 7.10
CA GLU A 42 1.14 -7.87 7.04
C GLU A 42 1.06 -8.71 5.76
N HIS A 43 -0.10 -8.73 5.08
CA HIS A 43 -0.38 -9.51 3.87
C HIS A 43 -0.37 -8.68 2.57
N LEU A 44 0.40 -7.59 2.52
CA LEU A 44 0.48 -6.72 1.34
C LEU A 44 1.04 -7.42 0.10
N ASP A 45 1.90 -8.43 0.27
CA ASP A 45 2.49 -9.17 -0.86
C ASP A 45 1.45 -10.08 -1.52
N GLU A 46 0.63 -10.78 -0.73
CA GLU A 46 -0.50 -11.57 -1.22
C GLU A 46 -1.56 -10.67 -1.86
N LEU A 47 -1.79 -9.48 -1.30
CA LEU A 47 -2.68 -8.49 -1.88
C LEU A 47 -2.18 -8.00 -3.23
N LYS A 48 -0.88 -7.71 -3.37
CA LYS A 48 -0.28 -7.32 -4.65
C LYS A 48 -0.51 -8.38 -5.71
N VAL A 49 -0.24 -9.66 -5.39
CA VAL A 49 -0.50 -10.77 -6.31
C VAL A 49 -1.98 -10.85 -6.69
N ALA A 50 -2.89 -10.71 -5.71
CA ALA A 50 -4.32 -10.73 -5.96
C ALA A 50 -4.79 -9.54 -6.81
N MET A 51 -4.21 -8.36 -6.61
CA MET A 51 -4.47 -7.19 -7.44
C MET A 51 -3.98 -7.42 -8.85
N ASP A 52 -2.72 -7.86 -9.05
CA ASP A 52 -2.14 -8.13 -10.37
C ASP A 52 -2.95 -9.17 -11.18
N LEU A 53 -3.55 -10.15 -10.50
CA LEU A 53 -4.46 -11.14 -11.10
C LEU A 53 -5.81 -10.54 -11.54
N VAL A 54 -6.27 -9.49 -10.88
CA VAL A 54 -7.59 -8.86 -11.13
C VAL A 54 -7.46 -7.58 -11.97
N MET A 55 -6.27 -6.99 -12.03
CA MET A 55 -5.97 -5.71 -12.66
C MET A 55 -6.24 -5.78 -14.17
N GLN A 56 -7.03 -4.84 -14.69
CA GLN A 56 -7.23 -4.66 -16.12
C GLN A 56 -6.48 -3.40 -16.55
N GLU A 57 -5.26 -3.58 -17.05
CA GLU A 57 -4.31 -2.58 -17.64
C GLU A 57 -3.97 -1.31 -16.83
N ARG A 58 -4.80 -0.83 -15.89
CA ARG A 58 -4.67 0.50 -15.24
C ARG A 58 -4.85 0.48 -13.72
N GLY A 59 -5.67 -0.41 -13.17
CA GLY A 59 -5.93 -0.46 -11.73
C GLY A 59 -7.04 -1.42 -11.36
N VAL A 60 -7.42 -1.40 -10.08
CA VAL A 60 -8.60 -2.10 -9.57
C VAL A 60 -9.64 -1.11 -9.06
N ASN A 61 -10.90 -1.32 -9.40
CA ASN A 61 -12.01 -0.57 -8.80
C ASN A 61 -12.33 -1.09 -7.38
N LYS A 62 -13.22 -0.41 -6.66
CA LYS A 62 -13.58 -0.76 -5.26
C LYS A 62 -14.05 -2.21 -5.09
N ASP A 63 -14.87 -2.72 -6.00
CA ASP A 63 -15.39 -4.09 -5.93
C ASP A 63 -14.30 -5.12 -6.19
N GLN A 64 -13.45 -4.86 -7.18
CA GLN A 64 -12.26 -5.67 -7.49
C GLN A 64 -11.29 -5.67 -6.31
N PHE A 65 -11.03 -4.51 -5.72
CA PHE A 65 -10.18 -4.36 -4.55
C PHE A 65 -10.75 -5.13 -3.36
N GLN A 66 -12.06 -5.06 -3.10
CA GLN A 66 -12.70 -5.85 -2.04
C GLN A 66 -12.54 -7.37 -2.26
N ARG A 67 -12.59 -7.83 -3.51
CA ARG A 67 -12.31 -9.24 -3.83
C ARG A 67 -10.84 -9.59 -3.61
N ALA A 68 -9.93 -8.72 -4.02
CA ALA A 68 -8.49 -8.90 -3.83
C ALA A 68 -8.12 -8.97 -2.34
N THR A 69 -8.68 -8.10 -1.49
CA THR A 69 -8.44 -8.12 -0.04
C THR A 69 -8.93 -9.43 0.60
N LYS A 70 -10.10 -9.93 0.18
CA LYS A 70 -10.62 -11.23 0.62
C LYS A 70 -9.75 -12.40 0.15
N ALA A 71 -9.21 -12.33 -1.07
CA ALA A 71 -8.33 -13.35 -1.61
C ALA A 71 -6.99 -13.38 -0.86
N ALA A 72 -6.40 -12.21 -0.57
CA ALA A 72 -5.14 -12.07 0.14
C ALA A 72 -5.17 -12.71 1.53
N VAL A 73 -6.28 -12.54 2.27
CA VAL A 73 -6.41 -13.07 3.63
C VAL A 73 -6.98 -14.48 3.71
N ARG A 74 -7.31 -15.12 2.58
CA ARG A 74 -7.99 -16.42 2.56
C ARG A 74 -7.23 -17.53 3.30
N GLY A 75 -5.89 -17.44 3.31
CA GLY A 75 -5.02 -18.38 4.03
C GLY A 75 -4.90 -18.13 5.52
N SER A 76 -5.34 -16.96 6.00
CA SER A 76 -5.25 -16.57 7.41
C SER A 76 -6.58 -16.76 8.13
N LYS A 77 -6.55 -17.39 9.30
CA LYS A 77 -7.74 -17.55 10.16
C LYS A 77 -7.96 -16.35 11.09
N THR A 78 -6.93 -15.52 11.28
CA THR A 78 -6.91 -14.42 12.24
C THR A 78 -7.09 -13.07 11.56
N THR A 79 -6.71 -12.96 10.29
CA THR A 79 -6.75 -11.71 9.53
C THR A 79 -8.13 -11.51 8.89
N LYS A 80 -8.74 -10.35 9.12
CA LYS A 80 -10.00 -9.98 8.47
C LYS A 80 -9.74 -9.16 7.20
N PRO A 81 -10.59 -9.28 6.18
CA PRO A 81 -10.52 -8.42 5.01
C PRO A 81 -10.94 -6.99 5.37
N VAL A 82 -10.51 -6.04 4.54
CA VAL A 82 -10.80 -4.61 4.69
C VAL A 82 -12.30 -4.34 4.55
N THR A 83 -12.85 -3.50 5.42
CA THR A 83 -14.29 -3.16 5.42
C THR A 83 -14.65 -2.20 4.27
N PRO A 84 -15.93 -2.13 3.84
CA PRO A 84 -16.34 -1.20 2.79
C PRO A 84 -16.00 0.27 3.09
N LEU A 85 -16.22 0.71 4.33
CA LEU A 85 -15.88 2.08 4.76
C LEU A 85 -14.37 2.34 4.66
N GLN A 86 -13.54 1.38 5.06
CA GLN A 86 -12.09 1.48 4.92
C GLN A 86 -11.69 1.56 3.44
N ILE A 87 -12.33 0.78 2.55
CA ILE A 87 -12.09 0.87 1.11
C ILE A 87 -12.42 2.27 0.59
N ASP A 88 -13.54 2.87 1.00
CA ASP A 88 -13.89 4.24 0.59
C ASP A 88 -12.85 5.26 1.05
N ILE A 89 -12.34 5.12 2.27
CA ILE A 89 -11.28 5.96 2.83
C ILE A 89 -9.96 5.78 2.06
N LEU A 90 -9.60 4.54 1.74
CA LEU A 90 -8.40 4.23 0.97
C LEU A 90 -8.46 4.82 -0.43
N PHE A 91 -9.58 4.69 -1.13
CA PHE A 91 -9.75 5.30 -2.46
C PHE A 91 -9.70 6.83 -2.38
N ALA A 92 -10.36 7.45 -1.39
CA ALA A 92 -10.31 8.91 -1.23
C ALA A 92 -8.88 9.46 -0.97
N LEU A 93 -8.02 8.65 -0.34
CA LEU A 93 -6.64 9.03 -0.03
C LEU A 93 -5.62 8.65 -1.11
N PHE A 94 -5.75 7.49 -1.74
CA PHE A 94 -4.68 6.93 -2.57
C PHE A 94 -4.92 7.05 -4.07
N ASP A 95 -6.17 7.21 -4.52
CA ASP A 95 -6.47 7.54 -5.93
C ASP A 95 -5.86 8.91 -6.27
N LEU A 96 -4.70 8.92 -6.95
CA LEU A 96 -3.93 10.14 -7.14
C LEU A 96 -4.41 10.96 -8.34
N ASP A 97 -4.85 10.29 -9.39
CA ASP A 97 -5.31 10.91 -10.63
C ASP A 97 -6.84 11.09 -10.68
N ASN A 98 -7.58 10.58 -9.70
CA ASN A 98 -9.04 10.62 -9.59
C ASN A 98 -9.73 9.83 -10.70
N ASP A 99 -9.11 8.75 -11.16
CA ASP A 99 -9.72 7.87 -12.18
C ASP A 99 -10.72 6.86 -11.57
N GLY A 100 -10.83 6.81 -10.24
CA GLY A 100 -11.70 5.89 -9.51
C GLY A 100 -11.18 4.46 -9.45
N LEU A 101 -9.93 4.25 -9.88
CA LEU A 101 -9.17 3.02 -9.77
C LEU A 101 -8.06 3.21 -8.74
N LEU A 102 -7.46 2.09 -8.36
CA LEU A 102 -6.36 2.07 -7.42
C LEU A 102 -5.30 1.15 -7.98
N SER A 103 -4.15 1.71 -8.33
CA SER A 103 -3.01 0.95 -8.84
C SER A 103 -2.11 0.43 -7.71
N THR A 104 -1.32 -0.60 -8.02
CA THR A 104 -0.31 -1.14 -7.09
C THR A 104 0.66 -0.05 -6.63
N ARG A 105 1.01 0.89 -7.50
CA ARG A 105 1.92 2.00 -7.19
C ARG A 105 1.34 3.00 -6.19
N GLU A 106 0.06 3.34 -6.36
CA GLU A 106 -0.62 4.33 -5.52
C GLU A 106 -0.82 3.87 -4.08
N PHE A 107 -1.09 2.58 -3.91
CA PHE A 107 -1.43 2.03 -2.60
C PHE A 107 -0.37 1.10 -2.02
N ILE A 108 0.07 0.06 -2.76
CA ILE A 108 0.96 -0.97 -2.20
C ILE A 108 2.33 -0.39 -1.86
N GLU A 109 2.95 0.40 -2.75
CA GLU A 109 4.27 0.99 -2.49
C GLU A 109 4.28 1.92 -1.27
N VAL A 110 3.22 2.72 -1.12
CA VAL A 110 3.05 3.62 0.03
C VAL A 110 2.84 2.82 1.32
N MET A 111 2.03 1.77 1.27
CA MET A 111 1.75 0.92 2.43
C MET A 111 2.92 0.02 2.83
N GLN A 112 3.71 -0.47 1.88
CA GLN A 112 4.92 -1.24 2.15
C GLN A 112 5.97 -0.37 2.87
N THR A 113 6.20 0.85 2.38
CA THR A 113 7.09 1.82 3.05
C THR A 113 6.67 2.06 4.51
N ARG A 114 5.35 2.17 4.75
CA ARG A 114 4.80 2.32 6.09
C ARG A 114 4.97 1.05 6.94
N LYS A 115 4.68 -0.14 6.39
CA LYS A 115 4.82 -1.44 7.07
C LYS A 115 6.25 -1.60 7.60
N ASP A 116 7.22 -1.29 6.76
CA ASP A 116 8.64 -1.40 7.07
C ASP A 116 9.16 -0.25 7.95
N SER A 117 8.27 0.68 8.35
CA SER A 117 8.58 1.88 9.14
C SER A 117 9.72 2.73 8.54
N GLY A 118 9.94 2.63 7.23
CA GLY A 118 11.04 3.30 6.52
C GLY A 118 12.45 2.81 6.89
N PHE A 119 12.60 1.62 7.49
CA PHE A 119 13.92 1.07 7.88
C PHE A 119 14.57 0.16 6.83
N ASN A 120 13.86 -0.20 5.76
CA ASN A 120 14.38 -1.09 4.72
C ASN A 120 15.25 -0.39 3.66
N GLU A 121 15.27 0.94 3.61
CA GLU A 121 16.24 1.64 2.77
C GLU A 121 17.60 1.73 3.50
N PRO A 122 18.68 1.17 2.94
CA PRO A 122 20.01 1.38 3.49
C PRO A 122 20.34 2.88 3.41
N ARG A 123 20.64 3.49 4.55
CA ARG A 123 21.03 4.92 4.64
C ARG A 123 22.41 5.21 4.05
N ASP A 124 23.11 4.18 3.60
CA ASP A 124 24.42 4.28 2.97
C ASP A 124 24.30 4.64 1.48
N THR A 125 25.26 5.38 0.94
CA THR A 125 25.34 5.82 -0.47
C THR A 125 25.39 4.69 -1.50
N GLY A 126 25.30 3.41 -1.09
CA GLY A 126 25.17 2.25 -1.99
C GLY A 126 26.40 1.92 -2.84
N VAL A 127 27.44 2.76 -2.83
CA VAL A 127 28.63 2.64 -3.70
C VAL A 127 29.35 1.31 -3.50
N PHE A 128 29.59 0.90 -2.25
CA PHE A 128 30.25 -0.39 -1.96
C PHE A 128 29.40 -1.60 -2.41
N ASN A 129 28.09 -1.57 -2.14
CA ASN A 129 27.17 -2.62 -2.60
C ASN A 129 27.09 -2.69 -4.13
N PHE A 130 27.15 -1.55 -4.82
CA PHE A 130 27.15 -1.50 -6.27
C PHE A 130 28.40 -2.16 -6.87
N PHE A 131 29.60 -1.83 -6.36
CA PHE A 131 30.84 -2.46 -6.80
C PHE A 131 30.88 -3.95 -6.49
N GLN A 132 30.36 -4.36 -5.33
CA GLN A 132 30.29 -5.77 -4.96
C GLN A 132 29.36 -6.57 -5.88
N ARG A 133 28.18 -6.02 -6.19
CA ARG A 133 27.24 -6.61 -7.16
C ARG A 133 27.81 -6.70 -8.57
N ILE A 134 28.55 -5.68 -9.02
CA ILE A 134 29.24 -5.72 -10.32
C ILE A 134 30.26 -6.86 -10.34
N LYS A 135 31.03 -7.03 -9.26
CA LYS A 135 32.02 -8.10 -9.15
C LYS A 135 31.36 -9.48 -9.20
N GLU A 136 30.29 -9.69 -8.43
CA GLU A 136 29.50 -10.92 -8.44
C GLU A 136 28.90 -11.22 -9.82
N CYS A 137 28.38 -10.21 -10.53
CA CYS A 137 27.88 -10.38 -11.90
C CYS A 137 28.98 -10.75 -12.90
N ILE A 138 30.18 -10.18 -12.77
CA ILE A 138 31.32 -10.50 -13.65
C ILE A 138 31.82 -11.93 -13.39
N GLU A 139 31.87 -12.36 -12.13
CA GLU A 139 32.25 -13.73 -11.76
C GLU A 139 31.22 -14.78 -12.20
N CYS A 140 29.94 -14.42 -12.34
CA CYS A 140 28.91 -15.32 -12.88
C CYS A 140 28.92 -15.49 -14.42
N ILE A 141 29.62 -14.60 -15.15
CA ILE A 141 29.68 -14.61 -16.63
C ILE A 141 30.91 -15.41 -17.14
N LEU A 142 31.86 -15.71 -16.25
CA LEU A 142 33.10 -16.45 -16.51
C LEU A 142 32.97 -17.93 -16.09
#